data_AF-A0A3N4K085-F1
#
_entry.id   AF-A0A3N4K085-F1
#
_cell.length_a   1.000
_cell.length_b   1.000
_cell.length_c   1.000
_cell.angle_alpha   90.00
_cell.angle_beta   90.00
_cell.angle_gamma   90.00
#
_symmetry.space_group_name_H-M   'P 1'
#
loop_
_entity.id
_entity.type
_entity.pdbx_description
1 polymer ?
#
loop_
_entity_poly.entity_id
_entity_poly.type
_entity_poly.pdbx_seq_one_letter_code
_entity_poly.pdbx_strand_id
1 'polypeptide(L)'
;MVDDHPPTCHTVVNFFTSTHPILSFTNFNFNFKIDDRITNTLVQLTIPPFPHSCSLNSSVREKTTIQSMSDRQRRARFDHPPLTPSLCFTTSALKEFLRLSRSSIDDSISQNLNALSTPSKSPFDPSTLSARGPAPSTFRHLPAQTCRAFTEQILLPSWQSRSDVLNYCASVATSNDPEDPDSLVRLAEGAADRERVVDERLDPYSGRFFPRESRTEVLAQVVRNERMVESIVRERTWRVVKERCGEFGALEEDWRGALDAWRAKEGGV
;
A
#
# COMPACT_ATOMS: atom_id res chain seq x y z
N MET A 1 -53.65 -42.52 52.35
CA MET A 1 -53.71 -41.73 51.11
C MET A 1 -52.79 -40.54 51.35
N VAL A 2 -51.61 -40.60 50.73
CA VAL A 2 -50.58 -39.57 50.56
C VAL A 2 -49.96 -38.95 51.84
N ASP A 3 -48.75 -39.44 52.17
CA ASP A 3 -47.74 -38.70 52.95
C ASP A 3 -46.84 -37.95 51.95
N ASP A 4 -46.76 -36.62 52.09
CA ASP A 4 -45.94 -35.71 51.28
C ASP A 4 -44.81 -35.14 52.14
N HIS A 5 -43.56 -35.50 51.85
CA HIS A 5 -42.33 -34.73 52.13
C HIS A 5 -41.30 -34.98 51.00
N PRO A 6 -40.40 -34.03 50.75
CA PRO A 6 -39.93 -33.66 49.40
C PRO A 6 -38.64 -34.36 48.95
N PRO A 7 -38.34 -34.44 47.64
CA PRO A 7 -37.02 -34.82 47.16
C PRO A 7 -36.14 -33.61 46.75
N THR A 8 -35.07 -33.45 47.52
CA THR A 8 -33.65 -33.42 47.11
C THR A 8 -33.19 -32.58 45.90
N CYS A 9 -32.38 -31.56 46.19
CA CYS A 9 -31.40 -30.98 45.27
C CYS A 9 -30.18 -31.91 45.14
N HIS A 10 -29.85 -32.33 43.91
CA HIS A 10 -28.53 -32.87 43.56
C HIS A 10 -27.74 -31.86 42.73
N THR A 11 -26.55 -31.56 43.24
CA THR A 11 -25.49 -30.76 42.62
C THR A 11 -24.78 -31.60 41.55
N VAL A 12 -24.60 -31.04 40.34
CA VAL A 12 -23.47 -31.42 39.48
C VAL A 12 -22.67 -30.15 39.20
N VAL A 13 -21.48 -30.13 39.78
CA VAL A 13 -20.42 -29.17 39.53
C VAL A 13 -19.85 -29.49 38.16
N ASN A 14 -20.03 -28.60 37.19
CA ASN A 14 -19.21 -28.58 35.98
C ASN A 14 -18.35 -27.31 35.99
N PHE A 15 -17.07 -27.52 36.25
CA PHE A 15 -15.99 -26.59 35.97
C PHE A 15 -15.93 -26.37 34.46
N PHE A 16 -16.33 -25.19 34.00
CA PHE A 16 -15.87 -24.67 32.70
C PHE A 16 -14.79 -23.63 32.95
N THR A 17 -13.55 -24.09 32.79
CA THR A 17 -12.37 -23.24 32.72
C THR A 17 -12.27 -22.58 31.34
N SER A 18 -12.05 -21.27 31.36
CA SER A 18 -11.13 -20.53 30.49
C SER A 18 -11.43 -20.43 28.99
N THR A 19 -11.68 -19.21 28.50
CA THR A 19 -10.70 -18.41 27.73
C THR A 19 -11.39 -17.29 26.93
N HIS A 20 -11.20 -16.07 27.40
CA HIS A 20 -11.11 -14.87 26.54
C HIS A 20 -9.90 -14.08 27.06
N PRO A 21 -9.32 -13.13 26.30
CA PRO A 21 -9.46 -12.78 24.88
C PRO A 21 -8.07 -12.80 24.20
N ILE A 22 -7.78 -11.97 23.17
CA ILE A 22 -6.46 -11.68 22.50
C ILE A 22 -6.39 -12.33 21.09
N LEU A 23 -6.30 -11.65 19.93
CA LEU A 23 -6.15 -10.24 19.59
C LEU A 23 -6.86 -9.96 18.25
N SER A 24 -7.68 -8.90 18.28
CA SER A 24 -8.04 -8.12 17.11
C SER A 24 -6.76 -7.64 16.41
N PHE A 25 -6.65 -7.85 15.10
CA PHE A 25 -5.66 -7.18 14.26
C PHE A 25 -6.00 -5.68 14.25
N THR A 26 -5.48 -4.95 15.22
CA THR A 26 -5.49 -3.50 15.21
C THR A 26 -4.40 -2.99 14.28
N ASN A 27 -4.84 -2.31 13.22
CA ASN A 27 -4.23 -1.11 12.64
C ASN A 27 -2.71 -1.13 12.40
N PHE A 28 -2.30 -1.47 11.17
CA PHE A 28 -1.18 -0.76 10.55
C PHE A 28 -1.70 0.65 10.19
N ASN A 29 -1.57 1.58 11.13
CA ASN A 29 -1.84 3.00 10.91
C ASN A 29 -0.73 3.57 10.02
N PHE A 30 -1.05 3.86 8.76
CA PHE A 30 -0.24 4.72 7.91
C PHE A 30 -0.51 6.18 8.29
N ASN A 31 0.31 6.73 9.19
CA ASN A 31 0.30 8.17 9.46
C ASN A 31 1.21 8.85 8.44
N PHE A 32 0.60 9.44 7.41
CA PHE A 32 1.25 10.39 6.52
C PHE A 32 1.32 11.73 7.26
N LYS A 33 2.48 12.03 7.87
CA LYS A 33 2.72 13.34 8.49
C LYS A 33 3.74 14.09 7.64
N ILE A 34 3.25 14.97 6.79
CA ILE A 34 4.05 16.04 6.20
C ILE A 34 4.30 17.03 7.34
N ASP A 35 5.57 17.29 7.64
CA ASP A 35 6.00 18.22 8.69
C ASP A 35 5.68 19.67 8.27
N ASP A 36 4.61 20.23 8.83
CA ASP A 36 4.46 21.68 8.95
C ASP A 36 5.04 22.12 10.30
N ARG A 37 6.22 22.73 10.24
CA ARG A 37 6.67 23.64 11.29
C ARG A 37 5.78 24.87 11.24
N ILE A 38 5.14 25.24 12.35
CA ILE A 38 5.11 26.60 12.96
C ILE A 38 4.03 26.67 14.07
N THR A 39 4.41 27.34 15.17
CA THR A 39 3.65 27.82 16.35
C THR A 39 3.27 26.82 17.45
N ASN A 40 4.07 26.89 18.52
CA ASN A 40 3.83 26.33 19.84
C ASN A 40 2.89 27.28 20.60
N THR A 41 1.71 26.81 21.02
CA THR A 41 0.88 27.51 22.01
C THR A 41 0.40 26.48 23.03
N LEU A 42 0.89 26.65 24.26
CA LEU A 42 0.48 25.94 25.47
C LEU A 42 -1.01 26.17 25.74
N VAL A 43 -1.82 25.10 25.84
CA VAL A 43 -3.02 25.10 26.70
C VAL A 43 -3.23 23.71 27.30
N GLN A 44 -3.47 23.74 28.61
CA GLN A 44 -3.58 22.62 29.55
C GLN A 44 -4.84 21.75 29.36
N LEU A 45 -4.69 20.52 29.82
CA LEU A 45 -5.70 19.52 30.12
C LEU A 45 -6.93 20.07 30.87
N THR A 46 -8.13 19.68 30.44
CA THR A 46 -9.31 19.62 31.31
C THR A 46 -10.26 18.54 30.83
N ILE A 47 -10.52 17.56 31.70
CA ILE A 47 -11.49 16.48 31.53
C ILE A 47 -12.82 16.94 32.14
N PRO A 48 -13.96 16.84 31.42
CA PRO A 48 -15.28 16.85 32.06
C PRO A 48 -15.97 15.47 32.03
N PRO A 49 -16.91 15.22 32.98
CA PRO A 49 -17.39 13.88 33.32
C PRO A 49 -18.61 13.42 32.51
N PHE A 50 -18.81 12.11 32.49
CA PHE A 50 -19.99 11.40 31.99
C PHE A 50 -21.31 11.91 32.61
N PRO A 51 -22.40 11.85 31.83
CA PRO A 51 -23.70 11.50 32.39
C PRO A 51 -24.31 10.26 31.75
N HIS A 52 -24.90 9.45 32.61
CA HIS A 52 -25.81 8.36 32.30
C HIS A 52 -27.08 8.86 31.61
N SER A 53 -27.58 8.13 30.61
CA SER A 53 -29.02 7.78 30.49
C SER A 53 -29.25 6.78 29.36
N CYS A 54 -29.92 5.68 29.70
CA CYS A 54 -30.56 4.78 28.73
C CYS A 54 -31.88 5.40 28.27
N SER A 55 -32.19 5.29 26.97
CA SER A 55 -33.57 5.31 26.48
C SER A 55 -33.67 4.45 25.21
N LEU A 56 -34.59 3.49 25.27
CA LEU A 56 -35.08 2.67 24.16
C LEU A 56 -36.29 3.37 23.54
N ASN A 57 -36.31 3.55 22.22
CA ASN A 57 -37.32 2.91 21.35
C ASN A 57 -37.24 3.26 19.85
N SER A 58 -37.48 2.20 19.06
CA SER A 58 -38.04 2.09 17.71
C SER A 58 -37.36 2.86 16.56
N SER A 59 -36.66 2.19 15.63
CA SER A 59 -37.18 1.36 14.51
C SER A 59 -37.54 2.17 13.25
N VAL A 60 -37.03 1.67 12.11
CA VAL A 60 -37.40 1.97 10.71
C VAL A 60 -36.58 3.04 9.95
N ARG A 61 -35.38 2.66 9.48
CA ARG A 61 -34.97 2.60 8.04
C ARG A 61 -33.45 2.44 7.94
N GLU A 62 -33.01 1.22 8.19
CA GLU A 62 -31.62 0.81 8.14
C GLU A 62 -31.47 -0.15 6.96
N LYS A 63 -30.93 0.32 5.83
CA LYS A 63 -30.40 -0.58 4.78
C LYS A 63 -29.51 0.07 3.71
N THR A 64 -29.41 1.40 3.62
CA THR A 64 -28.64 2.03 2.53
C THR A 64 -27.24 2.54 2.92
N THR A 65 -26.93 2.66 4.21
CA THR A 65 -25.65 3.26 4.66
C THR A 65 -24.53 2.24 4.88
N ILE A 66 -24.86 1.01 5.25
CA ILE A 66 -23.87 -0.03 5.61
C ILE A 66 -23.15 -0.56 4.36
N GLN A 67 -23.82 -0.63 3.21
CA GLN A 67 -23.21 -1.03 1.93
C GLN A 67 -22.14 -0.01 1.49
N SER A 68 -22.44 1.29 1.58
CA SER A 68 -21.54 2.39 1.21
C SER A 68 -20.28 2.46 2.09
N MET A 69 -20.38 2.13 3.38
CA MET A 69 -19.22 2.10 4.27
C MET A 69 -18.32 0.88 4.01
N SER A 70 -18.90 -0.28 3.69
CA SER A 70 -18.13 -1.49 3.30
C SER A 70 -17.37 -1.30 1.99
N ASP A 71 -17.95 -0.59 1.01
CA ASP A 71 -17.27 -0.29 -0.26
C ASP A 71 -16.21 0.79 -0.11
N ARG A 72 -16.41 1.80 0.76
CA ARG A 72 -15.35 2.75 1.14
C ARG A 72 -14.24 2.07 1.94
N GLN A 73 -14.54 1.14 2.85
CA GLN A 73 -13.55 0.40 3.64
C GLN A 73 -12.79 -0.66 2.82
N ARG A 74 -13.37 -1.14 1.70
CA ARG A 74 -12.65 -1.95 0.70
C ARG A 74 -11.76 -1.11 -0.20
N ARG A 75 -12.19 0.09 -0.58
CA ARG A 75 -11.41 1.03 -1.41
C ARG A 75 -10.22 1.65 -0.64
N ALA A 76 -10.35 1.87 0.66
CA ALA A 76 -9.35 2.57 1.49
C ALA A 76 -8.06 1.80 1.85
N ARG A 77 -7.79 0.61 1.28
CA ARG A 77 -6.63 -0.18 1.72
C ARG A 77 -5.29 0.25 1.10
N PHE A 78 -5.30 0.98 -0.01
CA PHE A 78 -4.09 1.49 -0.67
C PHE A 78 -4.35 2.81 -1.40
N ASP A 79 -5.14 3.69 -0.79
CA ASP A 79 -5.39 5.02 -1.36
C ASP A 79 -4.07 5.80 -1.41
N HIS A 80 -3.63 6.11 -2.62
CA HIS A 80 -2.61 7.13 -2.82
C HIS A 80 -3.17 8.49 -2.33
N PRO A 81 -2.32 9.46 -1.96
CA PRO A 81 -2.78 10.81 -1.66
C PRO A 81 -3.68 11.33 -2.80
N PRO A 82 -4.61 12.27 -2.51
CA PRO A 82 -5.49 12.82 -3.52
C PRO A 82 -4.66 13.28 -4.72
N LEU A 83 -4.97 12.72 -5.89
CA LEU A 83 -4.24 12.98 -7.12
C LEU A 83 -4.42 14.44 -7.49
N THR A 84 -3.36 15.22 -7.31
CA THR A 84 -3.31 16.65 -7.57
C THR A 84 -2.14 16.93 -8.50
N PRO A 85 -2.23 17.89 -9.44
CA PRO A 85 -1.11 18.22 -10.32
C PRO A 85 0.15 18.65 -9.55
N SER A 86 -0.02 19.25 -8.38
CA SER A 86 1.08 19.67 -7.49
C SER A 86 1.96 18.50 -7.03
N LEU A 87 1.37 17.31 -6.81
CA LEU A 87 2.10 16.08 -6.50
C LEU A 87 3.05 15.69 -7.63
N CYS A 88 2.61 15.82 -8.88
CA CYS A 88 3.39 15.44 -10.05
C CYS A 88 4.53 16.43 -10.31
N PHE A 89 4.24 17.74 -10.27
CA PHE A 89 5.27 18.74 -10.52
C PHE A 89 6.30 18.87 -9.40
N THR A 90 5.96 18.46 -8.18
CA THR A 90 6.95 18.27 -7.12
C THR A 90 7.62 16.91 -7.30
N THR A 91 8.53 16.80 -8.28
CA THR A 91 9.11 15.50 -8.67
C THR A 91 9.78 14.77 -7.51
N SER A 92 10.29 15.49 -6.51
CA SER A 92 10.84 14.92 -5.27
C SER A 92 9.76 14.23 -4.43
N ALA A 93 8.57 14.82 -4.31
CA ALA A 93 7.44 14.23 -3.59
C ALA A 93 6.92 12.98 -4.30
N LEU A 94 6.83 13.01 -5.64
CA LEU A 94 6.48 11.83 -6.44
C LEU A 94 7.47 10.67 -6.21
N LYS A 95 8.78 10.95 -6.32
CA LYS A 95 9.82 9.94 -6.10
C LYS A 95 9.80 9.39 -4.67
N GLU A 96 9.58 10.26 -3.69
CA GLU A 96 9.53 9.89 -2.28
C GLU A 96 8.34 8.99 -1.97
N PHE A 97 7.15 9.30 -2.51
CA PHE A 97 5.98 8.42 -2.43
C PHE A 97 6.28 7.02 -2.99
N LEU A 98 6.87 6.94 -4.19
CA LEU A 98 7.21 5.66 -4.81
C LEU A 98 8.24 4.89 -3.99
N ARG A 99 9.28 5.58 -3.49
CA ARG A 99 10.32 4.99 -2.64
C ARG A 99 9.75 4.41 -1.35
N LEU A 100 8.92 5.17 -0.64
CA LEU A 100 8.25 4.73 0.58
C LEU A 100 7.33 3.53 0.31
N SER A 101 6.51 3.61 -0.74
CA SER A 101 5.61 2.52 -1.12
C SER A 101 6.39 1.23 -1.41
N ARG A 102 7.47 1.30 -2.21
CA ARG A 102 8.35 0.15 -2.49
C ARG A 102 9.00 -0.39 -1.21
N SER A 103 9.52 0.48 -0.35
CA SER A 103 10.21 0.07 0.88
C SER A 103 9.31 -0.68 1.85
N SER A 104 8.02 -0.34 1.88
CA SER A 104 7.06 -0.97 2.79
C SER A 104 6.64 -2.39 2.38
N ILE A 105 6.68 -2.73 1.10
CA ILE A 105 6.16 -4.02 0.59
C ILE A 105 7.19 -4.79 -0.22
N ASP A 106 7.77 -4.16 -1.24
CA ASP A 106 8.61 -4.80 -2.23
C ASP A 106 10.04 -5.04 -1.71
N ASP A 107 10.69 -4.03 -1.12
CA ASP A 107 12.06 -4.20 -0.58
C ASP A 107 12.09 -5.14 0.63
N SER A 108 11.00 -5.15 1.40
CA SER A 108 10.79 -6.01 2.56
C SER A 108 10.04 -7.30 2.22
N ILE A 109 9.87 -7.66 0.95
CA ILE A 109 9.02 -8.79 0.51
C ILE A 109 9.39 -10.10 1.23
N SER A 110 10.68 -10.42 1.34
CA SER A 110 11.13 -11.63 2.03
C SER A 110 10.77 -11.62 3.51
N GLN A 111 10.84 -10.47 4.17
CA GLN A 111 10.46 -10.31 5.58
C GLN A 111 8.94 -10.47 5.74
N ASN A 112 8.16 -9.81 4.87
CA ASN A 112 6.70 -9.92 4.83
C ASN A 112 6.26 -11.37 4.65
N LEU A 113 6.85 -12.09 3.69
CA LEU A 113 6.56 -13.51 3.44
C LEU A 113 7.01 -14.42 4.60
N ASN A 114 8.16 -14.15 5.22
CA ASN A 114 8.61 -14.91 6.38
C ASN A 114 7.69 -14.72 7.60
N ALA A 115 7.14 -13.51 7.80
CA ALA A 115 6.20 -13.24 8.89
C ALA A 115 4.88 -14.01 8.74
N LEU A 116 4.49 -14.34 7.50
CA LEU A 116 3.32 -15.18 7.21
C LEU A 116 3.57 -16.67 7.49
N SER A 117 4.83 -17.09 7.56
CA SER A 117 5.21 -18.45 7.95
C SER A 117 5.18 -18.54 9.48
N THR A 118 4.08 -19.00 10.06
CA THR A 118 3.99 -19.28 11.51
C THR A 118 4.60 -20.65 11.85
N PRO A 119 5.80 -20.74 12.47
CA PRO A 119 6.34 -22.02 12.92
C PRO A 119 5.64 -22.56 14.18
N SER A 120 4.87 -21.73 14.90
CA SER A 120 4.30 -22.02 16.22
C SER A 120 3.01 -22.85 16.23
N LYS A 121 2.52 -23.31 15.06
CA LYS A 121 1.36 -24.22 15.03
C LYS A 121 1.67 -25.61 15.57
N SER A 122 2.95 -25.98 15.66
CA SER A 122 3.36 -27.18 16.38
C SER A 122 3.64 -26.82 17.84
N PRO A 123 3.00 -27.48 18.83
CA PRO A 123 3.41 -27.42 20.22
C PRO A 123 4.91 -27.73 20.33
N PHE A 124 5.61 -27.02 21.22
CA PHE A 124 6.98 -27.37 21.57
C PHE A 124 6.98 -28.72 22.27
N ASP A 125 7.54 -29.74 21.62
CA ASP A 125 7.71 -31.07 22.18
C ASP A 125 9.19 -31.26 22.57
N PRO A 126 9.53 -31.32 23.88
CA PRO A 126 10.91 -31.48 24.33
C PRO A 126 11.54 -32.80 23.89
N SER A 127 10.77 -33.79 23.43
CA SER A 127 11.28 -35.04 22.85
C SER A 127 11.94 -34.85 21.48
N THR A 128 11.63 -33.75 20.78
CA THR A 128 12.21 -33.42 19.46
C THR A 128 13.65 -32.92 19.56
N LEU A 129 14.14 -32.59 20.76
CA LEU A 129 15.54 -32.19 21.00
C LEU A 129 16.53 -33.35 20.84
N SER A 130 16.06 -34.60 20.96
CA SER A 130 16.90 -35.80 20.86
C SER A 130 17.06 -36.29 19.42
N ALA A 131 16.23 -35.83 18.49
CA ALA A 131 16.36 -36.16 17.08
C ALA A 131 17.10 -35.02 16.36
N ARG A 132 18.32 -35.29 15.85
CA ARG A 132 18.88 -34.53 14.72
C ARG A 132 18.00 -34.80 13.50
N GLY A 133 16.84 -34.17 13.44
CA GLY A 133 16.01 -34.13 12.25
C GLY A 133 16.77 -33.42 11.12
N PRO A 134 16.51 -33.75 9.85
CA PRO A 134 17.00 -32.95 8.73
C PRO A 134 16.62 -31.50 9.00
N ALA A 135 17.55 -30.56 8.79
CA ALA A 135 17.26 -29.15 8.88
C ALA A 135 15.96 -28.88 8.10
N PRO A 136 14.97 -28.16 8.67
CA PRO A 136 13.73 -27.89 7.97
C PRO A 136 14.08 -27.27 6.62
N SER A 137 13.57 -27.90 5.55
CA SER A 137 13.91 -27.60 4.16
C SER A 137 14.05 -26.09 3.95
N THR A 138 15.15 -25.69 3.33
CA THR A 138 15.55 -24.31 3.00
C THR A 138 14.47 -23.49 2.26
N PHE A 139 13.41 -24.15 1.78
CA PHE A 139 12.21 -23.53 1.22
C PHE A 139 10.95 -24.10 1.89
N ARG A 140 10.61 -23.60 3.07
CA ARG A 140 9.27 -23.84 3.62
C ARG A 140 8.29 -23.01 2.78
N HIS A 141 7.67 -23.63 1.79
CA HIS A 141 6.64 -22.99 0.98
C HIS A 141 5.49 -22.53 1.89
N LEU A 142 4.98 -21.34 1.60
CA LEU A 142 3.83 -20.79 2.31
C LEU A 142 2.56 -21.53 1.87
N PRO A 143 1.55 -21.69 2.77
CA PRO A 143 0.25 -22.22 2.37
C PRO A 143 -0.36 -21.39 1.24
N ALA A 144 -0.90 -22.05 0.21
CA ALA A 144 -1.41 -21.39 -0.99
C ALA A 144 -2.47 -20.30 -0.69
N GLN A 145 -3.34 -20.54 0.31
CA GLN A 145 -4.35 -19.55 0.72
C GLN A 145 -3.74 -18.29 1.34
N THR A 146 -2.68 -18.43 2.12
CA THR A 146 -1.98 -17.28 2.74
C THR A 146 -1.27 -16.45 1.68
N CYS A 147 -0.60 -17.11 0.73
CA CYS A 147 0.00 -16.44 -0.42
C CYS A 147 -1.04 -15.70 -1.26
N ARG A 148 -2.15 -16.35 -1.60
CA ARG A 148 -3.24 -15.72 -2.35
C ARG A 148 -3.77 -14.48 -1.63
N ALA A 149 -4.06 -14.58 -0.33
CA ALA A 149 -4.55 -13.46 0.45
C ALA A 149 -3.55 -12.30 0.47
N PHE A 150 -2.26 -12.57 0.69
CA PHE A 150 -1.22 -11.53 0.62
C PHE A 150 -1.13 -10.90 -0.78
N THR A 151 -1.12 -11.70 -1.84
CA THR A 151 -1.00 -11.18 -3.20
C THR A 151 -2.21 -10.34 -3.60
N GLU A 152 -3.42 -10.88 -3.46
CA GLU A 152 -4.65 -10.24 -3.92
C GLU A 152 -5.08 -9.05 -3.03
N GLN A 153 -4.77 -9.07 -1.73
CA GLN A 153 -5.25 -8.04 -0.79
C GLN A 153 -4.19 -6.99 -0.42
N ILE A 154 -2.89 -7.25 -0.66
CA ILE A 154 -1.80 -6.35 -0.25
C ILE A 154 -0.93 -5.99 -1.45
N LEU A 155 -0.34 -6.98 -2.11
CA LEU A 155 0.66 -6.73 -3.14
C LEU A 155 0.08 -6.06 -4.39
N LEU A 156 -0.93 -6.68 -5.01
CA LEU A 156 -1.52 -6.20 -6.26
C LEU A 156 -2.24 -4.84 -6.09
N PRO A 157 -3.03 -4.62 -5.02
CA PRO A 157 -3.60 -3.30 -4.76
C PRO A 157 -2.55 -2.19 -4.58
N SER A 158 -1.42 -2.47 -3.91
CA SER A 158 -0.34 -1.49 -3.78
C SER A 158 0.31 -1.17 -5.12
N TRP A 159 0.56 -2.18 -5.95
CA TRP A 159 1.08 -1.98 -7.31
C TRP A 159 0.10 -1.18 -8.18
N GLN A 160 -1.20 -1.41 -8.01
CA GLN A 160 -2.24 -0.65 -8.70
C GLN A 160 -2.21 0.82 -8.28
N SER A 161 -2.17 1.11 -6.99
CA SER A 161 -2.05 2.48 -6.45
C SER A 161 -0.85 3.24 -7.03
N ARG A 162 0.33 2.59 -7.10
CA ARG A 162 1.51 3.19 -7.76
C ARG A 162 1.32 3.40 -9.27
N SER A 163 0.65 2.46 -9.94
CA SER A 163 0.30 2.60 -11.36
C SER A 163 -0.64 3.77 -11.60
N ASP A 164 -1.62 3.99 -10.74
CA ASP A 164 -2.58 5.08 -10.85
C ASP A 164 -1.91 6.44 -10.71
N VAL A 165 -1.02 6.61 -9.73
CA VAL A 165 -0.19 7.82 -9.58
C VAL A 165 0.67 8.07 -10.81
N LEU A 166 1.36 7.04 -11.32
CA LEU A 166 2.22 7.19 -12.51
C LEU A 166 1.40 7.48 -13.78
N ASN A 167 0.21 6.91 -13.92
CA ASN A 167 -0.68 7.16 -15.04
C ASN A 167 -1.27 8.56 -15.00
N TYR A 168 -1.65 9.02 -13.81
CA TYR A 168 -2.08 10.39 -13.59
C TYR A 168 -0.96 11.39 -13.89
N CYS A 169 0.25 11.18 -13.37
CA CYS A 169 1.36 12.07 -13.69
C CYS A 169 1.78 12.01 -15.15
N ALA A 170 1.57 10.88 -15.84
CA ALA A 170 1.76 10.81 -17.29
C ALA A 170 0.77 11.69 -18.06
N SER A 171 -0.51 11.73 -17.66
CA SER A 171 -1.50 12.60 -18.31
C SER A 171 -1.21 14.08 -18.05
N VAL A 172 -0.82 14.43 -16.82
CA VAL A 172 -0.36 15.79 -16.47
C VAL A 172 0.86 16.19 -17.29
N ALA A 173 1.83 15.30 -17.49
CA ALA A 173 3.02 15.58 -18.29
C ALA A 173 2.74 15.86 -19.78
N THR A 174 1.59 15.40 -20.30
CA THR A 174 1.15 15.67 -21.67
C THR A 174 0.26 16.91 -21.78
N SER A 175 -0.22 17.46 -20.66
CA SER A 175 -1.02 18.68 -20.64
C SER A 175 -0.13 19.92 -20.65
N ASN A 176 -0.60 21.01 -21.25
CA ASN A 176 0.10 22.29 -21.19
C ASN A 176 0.07 22.81 -19.74
N ASP A 177 1.23 23.23 -19.20
CA ASP A 177 1.34 23.86 -17.88
C ASP A 177 1.26 25.39 -18.03
N PRO A 178 0.11 26.03 -17.74
CA PRO A 178 -0.01 27.49 -17.82
C PRO A 178 0.74 28.20 -16.69
N GLU A 179 1.09 27.49 -15.61
CA GLU A 179 1.76 28.03 -14.41
C GLU A 179 3.28 27.79 -14.44
N ASP A 180 3.87 27.51 -15.61
CA ASP A 180 5.31 27.33 -15.79
C ASP A 180 6.04 28.69 -15.66
N PRO A 181 6.79 28.95 -14.56
CA PRO A 181 7.47 30.23 -14.35
C PRO A 181 8.57 30.48 -15.38
N ASP A 182 9.15 29.41 -15.94
CA ASP A 182 10.27 29.50 -16.89
C ASP A 182 9.79 29.61 -18.34
N SER A 183 8.47 29.63 -18.59
CA SER A 183 7.90 29.70 -19.93
C SER A 183 8.36 30.94 -20.71
N LEU A 184 8.29 32.13 -20.10
CA LEU A 184 8.72 33.38 -20.72
C LEU A 184 10.24 33.44 -20.92
N VAL A 185 11.00 32.97 -19.93
CA VAL A 185 12.47 32.95 -20.00
C VAL A 185 12.94 32.05 -21.14
N ARG A 186 12.37 30.86 -21.25
CA ARG A 186 12.65 29.89 -22.32
C ARG A 186 12.29 30.41 -23.71
N LEU A 187 11.18 31.14 -23.84
CA LEU A 187 10.82 31.81 -25.09
C LEU A 187 11.83 32.90 -25.47
N ALA A 188 12.28 33.70 -24.49
CA ALA A 188 13.29 34.73 -24.70
C ALA A 188 14.66 34.13 -25.08
N GLU A 189 15.10 33.08 -24.38
CA GLU A 189 16.33 32.34 -24.69
C GLU A 189 16.28 31.75 -26.11
N GLY A 190 15.15 31.13 -26.49
CA GLY A 190 14.95 30.59 -27.83
C GLY A 190 14.90 31.66 -28.93
N ALA A 191 14.40 32.86 -28.62
CA ALA A 191 14.44 33.99 -29.55
C ALA A 191 15.87 34.53 -29.72
N ALA A 192 16.61 34.67 -28.62
CA ALA A 192 17.99 35.13 -28.63
C ALA A 192 18.92 34.15 -29.38
N ASP A 193 18.74 32.85 -29.20
CA ASP A 193 19.51 31.84 -29.93
C ASP A 193 19.21 31.86 -31.44
N ARG A 194 17.96 32.12 -31.85
CA ARG A 194 17.61 32.26 -33.28
C ARG A 194 18.28 33.45 -33.96
N GLU A 195 18.60 34.50 -33.21
CA GLU A 195 19.31 35.68 -33.72
C GLU A 195 20.85 35.49 -33.70
N ARG A 196 21.34 34.51 -32.95
CA ARG A 196 22.77 34.26 -32.77
C ARG A 196 23.42 33.75 -34.05
N VAL A 197 24.44 34.47 -34.53
CA VAL A 197 25.29 34.04 -35.65
C VAL A 197 26.52 33.34 -35.10
N VAL A 198 26.79 32.13 -35.59
CA VAL A 198 27.89 31.26 -35.14
C VAL A 198 28.84 31.04 -36.31
N ASP A 199 30.14 31.23 -36.09
CA ASP A 199 31.18 30.80 -37.03
C ASP A 199 31.76 29.46 -36.56
N GLU A 200 31.22 28.36 -37.09
CA GLU A 200 31.65 27.00 -36.69
C GLU A 200 33.12 26.72 -37.04
N ARG A 201 33.75 27.54 -37.90
CA ARG A 201 35.16 27.40 -38.26
C ARG A 201 36.11 27.94 -37.18
N LEU A 202 35.66 28.95 -36.43
CA LEU A 202 36.46 29.53 -35.34
C LEU A 202 36.31 28.72 -34.04
N ASP A 203 35.11 28.20 -33.77
CA ASP A 203 34.85 27.31 -32.63
C ASP A 203 33.75 26.27 -32.96
N PRO A 204 34.12 25.00 -33.18
CA PRO A 204 33.18 23.90 -33.44
C PRO A 204 32.15 23.61 -32.33
N TYR A 205 32.33 24.13 -31.11
CA TYR A 205 31.43 23.91 -29.98
C TYR A 205 30.48 25.07 -29.71
N SER A 206 30.77 26.24 -30.28
CA SER A 206 29.97 27.45 -30.09
C SER A 206 28.55 27.32 -30.63
N GLY A 207 28.26 26.41 -31.56
CA GLY A 207 26.92 26.20 -32.14
C GLY A 207 25.89 25.51 -31.22
N ARG A 208 26.30 24.94 -30.08
CA ARG A 208 25.40 24.14 -29.24
C ARG A 208 24.53 25.03 -28.35
N PHE A 209 23.23 25.03 -28.61
CA PHE A 209 22.21 25.60 -27.73
C PHE A 209 21.40 24.48 -27.08
N PHE A 210 21.25 24.56 -25.75
CA PHE A 210 20.42 23.67 -24.96
C PHE A 210 19.31 24.49 -24.32
N PRO A 211 18.10 24.52 -24.91
CA PRO A 211 16.96 25.18 -24.30
C PRO A 211 16.72 24.59 -22.91
N ARG A 212 16.25 25.41 -21.96
CA ARG A 212 15.73 24.88 -20.71
C ARG A 212 14.54 23.97 -20.99
N GLU A 213 14.51 22.83 -20.30
CA GLU A 213 13.38 21.90 -20.39
C GLU A 213 12.16 22.50 -19.68
N SER A 214 10.98 22.25 -20.22
CA SER A 214 9.73 22.61 -19.53
C SER A 214 9.48 21.72 -18.31
N ARG A 215 8.75 22.19 -17.30
CA ARG A 215 8.36 21.35 -16.15
C ARG A 215 7.65 20.07 -16.57
N THR A 216 6.84 20.14 -17.62
CA THR A 216 6.14 18.99 -18.23
C THR A 216 7.10 18.01 -18.90
N GLU A 217 8.15 18.50 -19.55
CA GLU A 217 9.19 17.67 -20.18
C GLU A 217 10.05 16.95 -19.14
N VAL A 218 10.48 17.67 -18.10
CA VAL A 218 11.17 17.09 -16.94
C VAL A 218 10.29 16.03 -16.28
N LEU A 219 9.01 16.33 -16.05
CA LEU A 219 8.05 15.38 -15.48
C LEU A 219 7.88 14.15 -16.38
N ALA A 220 7.77 14.32 -17.69
CA ALA A 220 7.64 13.21 -18.64
C ALA A 220 8.87 12.28 -18.56
N GLN A 221 10.08 12.83 -18.46
CA GLN A 221 11.30 12.04 -18.28
C GLN A 221 11.29 11.29 -16.94
N VAL A 222 10.89 11.94 -15.85
CA VAL A 222 10.78 11.30 -14.54
C VAL A 222 9.78 10.15 -14.57
N VAL A 223 8.59 10.35 -15.14
CA VAL A 223 7.55 9.32 -15.22
C VAL A 223 8.01 8.13 -16.07
N ARG A 224 8.71 8.36 -17.20
CA ARG A 224 9.29 7.27 -18.02
C ARG A 224 10.29 6.44 -17.21
N ASN A 225 11.19 7.10 -16.48
CA ASN A 225 12.17 6.43 -15.64
C ASN A 225 11.51 5.63 -14.52
N GLU A 226 10.54 6.21 -13.81
CA GLU A 226 9.85 5.54 -12.71
C GLU A 226 9.00 4.35 -13.19
N ARG A 227 8.43 4.40 -14.40
CA ARG A 227 7.77 3.24 -15.01
C ARG A 227 8.75 2.09 -15.28
N MET A 228 9.96 2.41 -15.75
CA MET A 228 11.01 1.40 -15.93
C MET A 228 11.41 0.79 -14.58
N VAL A 229 11.65 1.62 -13.55
CA VAL A 229 11.97 1.14 -12.21
C VAL A 229 10.85 0.28 -11.64
N GLU A 230 9.58 0.68 -11.78
CA GLU A 230 8.44 -0.12 -11.37
C GLU A 230 8.43 -1.50 -12.03
N SER A 231 8.74 -1.59 -13.33
CA SER A 231 8.79 -2.89 -14.02
C SER A 231 9.85 -3.82 -13.42
N ILE A 232 11.03 -3.29 -13.10
CA ILE A 232 12.13 -4.04 -12.49
C ILE A 232 11.76 -4.48 -11.07
N VAL A 233 11.20 -3.57 -10.28
CA VAL A 233 10.78 -3.85 -8.90
C VAL A 233 9.72 -4.95 -8.88
N ARG A 234 8.68 -4.83 -9.71
CA ARG A 234 7.60 -5.84 -9.79
C ARG A 234 8.13 -7.19 -10.22
N GLU A 235 9.00 -7.24 -11.22
CA GLU A 235 9.61 -8.49 -11.67
C GLU A 235 10.43 -9.15 -10.55
N ARG A 236 11.25 -8.37 -9.84
CA ARG A 236 12.06 -8.88 -8.73
C ARG A 236 11.20 -9.37 -7.58
N THR A 237 10.20 -8.60 -7.17
CA THR A 237 9.26 -8.98 -6.11
C THR A 237 8.51 -10.25 -6.51
N TRP A 238 8.02 -10.33 -7.75
CA TRP A 238 7.30 -11.49 -8.24
C TRP A 238 8.15 -12.76 -8.26
N ARG A 239 9.44 -12.65 -8.60
CA ARG A 239 10.39 -13.77 -8.52
C ARG A 239 10.42 -14.37 -7.12
N VAL A 240 10.54 -13.54 -6.08
CA VAL A 240 10.55 -14.00 -4.69
C VAL A 240 9.20 -14.59 -4.28
N VAL A 241 8.10 -13.97 -4.69
CA VAL A 241 6.75 -14.49 -4.43
C VAL A 241 6.58 -15.88 -5.05
N LYS A 242 7.00 -16.08 -6.31
CA LYS A 242 6.95 -17.39 -6.99
C LYS A 242 7.74 -18.45 -6.24
N GLU A 243 8.98 -18.13 -5.85
CA GLU A 243 9.84 -19.06 -5.10
C GLU A 243 9.22 -19.49 -3.76
N ARG A 244 8.59 -18.56 -3.04
CA ARG A 244 8.02 -18.84 -1.70
C ARG A 244 6.60 -19.41 -1.74
N CYS A 245 5.84 -19.12 -2.78
CA CYS A 245 4.43 -19.49 -2.86
C CYS A 245 4.14 -20.75 -3.67
N GLY A 246 5.16 -21.44 -4.21
CA GLY A 246 5.16 -22.86 -4.61
C GLY A 246 4.07 -23.29 -5.61
N GLU A 247 2.83 -23.46 -5.14
CA GLU A 247 1.64 -23.82 -5.93
C GLU A 247 0.90 -22.60 -6.49
N PHE A 248 0.90 -21.47 -5.78
CA PHE A 248 0.22 -20.26 -6.25
C PHE A 248 0.96 -19.62 -7.44
N GLY A 249 2.29 -19.80 -7.51
CA GLY A 249 3.11 -19.32 -8.62
C GLY A 249 2.97 -20.11 -9.93
N ALA A 250 2.27 -21.25 -9.92
CA ALA A 250 2.00 -22.05 -11.11
C ALA A 250 0.80 -21.56 -11.93
N LEU A 251 -0.02 -20.65 -11.38
CA LEU A 251 -1.21 -20.16 -12.08
C LEU A 251 -0.89 -19.09 -13.12
N GLU A 252 0.19 -18.30 -12.95
CA GLU A 252 0.60 -17.26 -13.90
C GLU A 252 2.12 -17.05 -13.95
N GLU A 253 2.71 -17.19 -15.14
CA GLU A 253 4.16 -17.15 -15.34
C GLU A 253 4.77 -15.75 -15.08
N ASP A 254 4.03 -14.67 -15.42
CA ASP A 254 4.46 -13.27 -15.33
C ASP A 254 3.58 -12.44 -14.37
N TRP A 255 4.20 -11.44 -13.74
CA TRP A 255 3.52 -10.51 -12.82
C TRP A 255 2.47 -9.66 -13.53
N ARG A 256 2.66 -9.40 -14.83
CA ARG A 256 1.73 -8.61 -15.66
C ARG A 256 0.38 -9.31 -15.77
N GLY A 257 0.42 -10.60 -16.12
CA GLY A 257 -0.77 -11.44 -16.16
C GLY A 257 -1.49 -11.38 -14.81
N ALA A 258 -0.75 -11.64 -13.71
CA ALA A 258 -1.37 -11.75 -12.39
C ALA A 258 -2.09 -10.46 -11.99
N LEU A 259 -1.50 -9.31 -12.35
CA LEU A 259 -2.11 -8.00 -12.13
C LEU A 259 -3.33 -7.78 -13.02
N ASP A 260 -3.27 -8.17 -14.29
CA ASP A 260 -4.39 -8.02 -15.23
C ASP A 260 -5.56 -8.94 -14.90
N ALA A 261 -5.30 -10.19 -14.49
CA ALA A 261 -6.29 -11.11 -13.99
C ALA A 261 -6.95 -10.60 -12.69
N TRP A 262 -6.17 -10.00 -11.78
CA TRP A 262 -6.70 -9.35 -10.59
C TRP A 262 -7.57 -8.14 -10.93
N ARG A 263 -7.15 -7.28 -11.86
CA ARG A 263 -7.96 -6.16 -12.36
C ARG A 263 -9.27 -6.64 -12.98
N ALA A 264 -9.24 -7.72 -13.77
CA ALA A 264 -10.43 -8.29 -14.37
C ALA A 264 -11.43 -8.81 -13.32
N LYS A 265 -10.94 -9.36 -12.21
CA LYS A 265 -11.79 -9.79 -11.07
C LYS A 265 -12.38 -8.61 -10.31
N GLU A 266 -11.57 -7.57 -10.03
CA GLU A 266 -12.01 -6.39 -9.27
C GLU A 266 -12.90 -5.43 -10.08
N GLY A 267 -12.67 -5.32 -11.40
CA GLY A 267 -13.44 -4.47 -12.30
C GLY A 267 -14.68 -5.14 -12.93
N GLY A 268 -14.91 -6.42 -12.65
CA GLY A 268 -16.02 -7.23 -13.17
C GLY A 268 -17.29 -7.22 -12.33
N VAL A 269 -17.49 -6.20 -11.48
CA VAL A 269 -18.67 -6.02 -10.62
C VAL A 269 -19.49 -4.82 -11.09
#